data_AF-A0A7K4CWE2-F1
#
_entry.id   AF-A0A7K4CWE2-F1
#
_cell.length_a   1.000
_cell.length_b   1.000
_cell.length_c   1.000
_cell.angle_alpha   90.00
_cell.angle_beta   90.00
_cell.angle_gamma   90.00
#
_symmetry.space_group_name_H-M   'P 1'
#
loop_
_entity.id
_entity.type
_entity.pdbx_description
1 polymer ?
#
loop_
_entity_poly.entity_id
_entity_poly.type
_entity_poly.pdbx_seq_one_letter_code
_entity_poly.pdbx_strand_id
1 'polypeptide(L)'
;NSQNIIIAADYGLDVAWFATYLFPIMILSMLVVIAYIDFFEIRKQAPPAEEFKDVLLKVLRPTLVIINNKKFIIASVSFMCIVACLIIIPCTYIVALVGAVVLSILERESLATIFKKVDWGTVSFFVTLFLLTGCMDINGTMTAISELVMNVTTGNPFIASVVILVISSVVTSALSPNPATVFFLPVFKDLFGMMPTIGATMATRTPSIIAFFLGLNIGGNFLPQGAPPYVVTLSIAEKIKVEGVTFKSMTRVGIKFSLLHMLLGIAFLALVSAVLGVA
;
A
#
# COMPACT_ATOMS: atom_id res chain seq x y z
N ASN A 1 2.99 5.66 -3.49
CA ASN A 1 3.11 4.56 -2.51
C ASN A 1 4.50 3.98 -2.62
N SER A 2 5.22 3.77 -1.51
CA SER A 2 6.64 3.38 -1.51
C SER A 2 6.88 2.02 -2.17
N GLN A 3 6.00 1.05 -1.98
CA GLN A 3 6.07 -0.24 -2.65
C GLN A 3 6.04 -0.11 -4.18
N ASN A 4 5.28 0.85 -4.71
CA ASN A 4 5.19 0.99 -6.16
C ASN A 4 6.53 1.45 -6.75
N ILE A 5 7.28 2.27 -6.00
CA ILE A 5 8.61 2.74 -6.38
C ILE A 5 9.62 1.58 -6.35
N ILE A 6 9.54 0.72 -5.33
CA ILE A 6 10.39 -0.47 -5.21
C ILE A 6 10.22 -1.38 -6.43
N ILE A 7 8.97 -1.67 -6.83
CA ILE A 7 8.66 -2.50 -8.00
C ILE A 7 9.12 -1.80 -9.29
N ALA A 8 8.86 -0.49 -9.41
CA ALA A 8 9.26 0.28 -10.58
C ALA A 8 10.79 0.28 -10.78
N ALA A 9 11.56 0.41 -9.70
CA ALA A 9 13.01 0.37 -9.75
C ALA A 9 13.53 -1.02 -10.16
N ASP A 10 12.89 -2.10 -9.69
CA ASP A 10 13.32 -3.47 -9.98
C ASP A 10 13.00 -3.90 -11.43
N TYR A 11 11.89 -3.42 -12.00
CA TYR A 11 11.47 -3.74 -13.36
C TYR A 11 11.71 -2.64 -14.41
N GLY A 12 12.36 -1.54 -14.03
CA GLY A 12 12.67 -0.42 -14.93
C GLY A 12 11.43 0.30 -15.48
N LEU A 13 10.37 0.44 -14.67
CA LEU A 13 9.10 1.05 -15.07
C LEU A 13 9.17 2.57 -15.00
N ASP A 14 8.73 3.24 -16.05
CA ASP A 14 8.63 4.70 -16.11
C ASP A 14 7.23 5.22 -15.79
N VAL A 15 7.09 6.54 -15.66
CA VAL A 15 5.80 7.19 -15.35
C VAL A 15 4.76 6.94 -16.44
N ALA A 16 5.18 6.83 -17.70
CA ALA A 16 4.28 6.57 -18.83
C ALA A 16 3.62 5.19 -18.72
N TRP A 17 4.38 4.17 -18.30
CA TRP A 17 3.85 2.84 -18.03
C TRP A 17 2.78 2.88 -16.94
N PHE A 18 3.02 3.59 -15.83
CA PHE A 18 2.02 3.76 -14.77
C PHE A 18 0.76 4.46 -15.27
N ALA A 19 0.92 5.56 -16.02
CA ALA A 19 -0.19 6.32 -16.58
C ALA A 19 -1.04 5.48 -17.56
N THR A 20 -0.41 4.58 -18.31
CA THR A 20 -1.08 3.75 -19.30
C THR A 20 -1.82 2.58 -18.65
N TYR A 21 -1.17 1.87 -17.73
CA TYR A 21 -1.70 0.59 -17.23
C TYR A 21 -2.34 0.67 -15.84
N LEU A 22 -1.79 1.47 -14.92
CA LEU A 22 -2.30 1.51 -13.54
C LEU A 22 -3.29 2.65 -13.30
N PHE A 23 -3.08 3.81 -13.92
CA PHE A 23 -3.96 4.95 -13.72
C PHE A 23 -5.43 4.70 -14.11
N PRO A 24 -5.75 4.03 -15.24
CA PRO A 24 -7.14 3.76 -15.61
C PRO A 24 -7.88 2.89 -14.59
N ILE A 25 -7.25 1.81 -14.13
CA ILE A 25 -7.84 0.91 -13.13
C ILE A 25 -7.95 1.57 -11.77
N MET A 26 -7.01 2.46 -11.40
CA MET A 26 -7.11 3.26 -10.18
C MET A 26 -8.33 4.19 -10.22
N ILE A 27 -8.53 4.96 -11.29
CA ILE A 27 -9.70 5.84 -11.43
C ILE A 27 -10.99 5.02 -11.45
N LEU A 28 -11.03 3.93 -12.20
CA LEU A 28 -12.20 3.05 -12.24
C LEU A 28 -12.54 2.50 -10.85
N SER A 29 -11.56 2.00 -10.11
CA SER A 29 -11.76 1.48 -8.75
C SER A 29 -12.29 2.57 -7.80
N MET A 30 -11.73 3.78 -7.87
CA MET A 30 -12.19 4.92 -7.08
C MET A 30 -13.65 5.27 -7.40
N LEU A 31 -14.00 5.37 -8.69
CA LEU A 31 -15.36 5.69 -9.12
C LEU A 31 -16.35 4.61 -8.67
N VAL A 32 -15.99 3.33 -8.79
CA VAL A 32 -16.83 2.22 -8.35
C VAL A 32 -17.06 2.27 -6.84
N VAL A 33 -16.03 2.56 -6.04
CA VAL A 33 -16.19 2.71 -4.58
C VAL A 33 -17.08 3.89 -4.23
N ILE A 34 -16.87 5.05 -4.87
CA ILE A 34 -17.70 6.24 -4.63
C ILE A 34 -19.16 5.94 -4.98
N ALA A 35 -19.41 5.35 -6.15
CA ALA A 35 -20.75 4.96 -6.56
C ALA A 35 -21.36 3.94 -5.58
N TYR A 36 -20.61 2.92 -5.17
CA TYR A 36 -21.08 1.94 -4.20
C TYR A 36 -21.49 2.62 -2.88
N ILE A 37 -20.64 3.48 -2.33
CA ILE A 37 -20.92 4.20 -1.08
C ILE A 37 -22.15 5.11 -1.24
N ASP A 38 -22.25 5.86 -2.35
CA ASP A 38 -23.39 6.75 -2.62
C ASP A 38 -24.71 5.97 -2.70
N PHE A 39 -24.76 4.94 -3.56
CA PHE A 39 -25.99 4.19 -3.83
C PHE A 39 -26.40 3.28 -2.68
N PHE A 40 -25.46 2.63 -1.99
CA PHE A 40 -25.78 1.60 -1.01
C PHE A 40 -25.76 2.10 0.44
N GLU A 41 -25.00 3.14 0.76
CA GLU A 41 -24.83 3.62 2.15
C GLU A 41 -25.41 5.03 2.35
N ILE A 42 -24.95 6.03 1.59
CA ILE A 42 -25.27 7.44 1.85
C ILE A 42 -26.74 7.75 1.53
N ARG A 43 -27.24 7.36 0.35
CA ARG A 43 -28.63 7.68 -0.06
C ARG A 43 -29.71 7.08 0.84
N LYS A 44 -29.37 6.08 1.65
CA LYS A 44 -30.29 5.43 2.59
C LYS A 44 -30.32 6.10 3.95
N GLN A 45 -29.36 6.98 4.23
CA GLN A 45 -29.28 7.71 5.49
C GLN A 45 -30.08 9.00 5.40
N ALA A 46 -30.76 9.35 6.49
CA ALA A 46 -31.40 10.65 6.61
C ALA A 46 -30.32 11.75 6.57
N PRO A 47 -30.62 12.93 6.01
CA PRO A 47 -29.70 14.06 6.04
C PRO A 47 -29.25 14.36 7.48
N PRO A 48 -27.97 14.71 7.72
CA PRO A 48 -27.52 15.12 9.05
C PRO A 48 -28.36 16.30 9.55
N ALA A 49 -28.71 16.29 10.84
CA ALA A 49 -29.39 17.42 11.46
C ALA A 49 -28.55 18.69 11.29
N GLU A 50 -29.23 19.83 11.10
CA GLU A 50 -28.61 21.10 10.69
C GLU A 50 -27.55 21.58 11.71
N GLU A 51 -27.74 21.28 12.99
CA GLU A 51 -26.80 21.56 14.08
C GLU A 51 -25.42 20.89 13.89
N PHE A 52 -25.36 19.70 13.27
CA PHE A 52 -24.08 19.02 13.02
C PHE A 52 -23.32 19.61 11.84
N LYS A 53 -23.99 20.31 10.90
CA LYS A 53 -23.32 20.96 9.76
C LYS A 53 -22.42 22.09 10.24
N ASP A 54 -22.90 22.93 11.14
CA ASP A 54 -22.14 24.05 11.69
C ASP A 54 -20.96 23.59 12.55
N VAL A 55 -21.13 22.49 13.30
CA VAL A 55 -20.04 21.88 14.07
C VAL A 55 -18.97 21.30 13.14
N LEU A 56 -19.37 20.56 12.09
CA LEU A 56 -18.44 19.98 11.11
C LEU A 56 -17.65 21.09 10.38
N LEU A 57 -18.33 22.15 9.93
CA LEU A 57 -17.72 23.29 9.26
C LEU A 57 -16.79 24.09 10.18
N LYS A 58 -17.06 24.12 11.50
CA LYS A 58 -16.15 24.71 12.49
C LYS A 58 -14.90 23.85 12.71
N VAL A 59 -15.03 22.53 12.83
CA VAL A 59 -13.89 21.61 13.02
C VAL A 59 -12.96 21.58 11.80
N LEU A 60 -13.51 21.76 10.59
CA LEU A 60 -12.73 21.85 9.35
C LEU A 60 -11.91 23.16 9.22
N ARG A 61 -12.08 24.16 10.10
CA ARG A 61 -11.34 25.43 10.01
C ARG A 61 -9.87 25.25 10.38
N PRO A 62 -8.91 25.55 9.49
CA PRO A 62 -7.47 25.42 9.77
C PRO A 62 -6.97 26.24 10.96
N THR A 63 -7.68 27.33 11.29
CA THR A 63 -7.35 28.25 12.38
C THR A 63 -7.47 27.65 13.77
N LEU A 64 -8.15 26.51 13.93
CA LEU A 64 -8.23 25.77 15.21
C LEU A 64 -7.04 24.82 15.44
N VAL A 65 -6.31 24.46 14.38
CA VAL A 65 -5.22 23.45 14.44
C VAL A 65 -3.84 24.12 14.52
N ILE A 66 -3.65 25.28 13.89
CA ILE A 66 -2.37 25.99 13.88
C ILE A 66 -2.30 26.96 15.05
N ILE A 67 -1.80 26.48 16.20
CA ILE A 67 -1.67 27.26 17.44
C ILE A 67 -0.53 28.30 17.34
N ASN A 68 0.48 28.06 16.48
CA ASN A 68 1.63 28.96 16.31
C ASN A 68 2.18 28.94 14.87
N ASN A 69 1.90 30.00 14.12
CA ASN A 69 2.30 30.13 12.71
C ASN A 69 3.84 30.08 12.51
N LYS A 70 4.64 30.60 13.45
CA LYS A 70 6.11 30.59 13.31
C LYS A 70 6.68 29.19 13.48
N LYS A 71 6.23 28.45 14.50
CA LYS A 71 6.64 27.05 14.69
C LYS A 71 6.20 26.18 13.51
N PHE A 72 4.97 26.40 13.03
CA PHE A 72 4.43 25.69 11.88
C PHE A 72 5.25 25.95 10.60
N ILE A 73 5.63 27.21 10.32
CA ILE A 73 6.47 27.55 9.15
C ILE A 73 7.85 26.90 9.27
N ILE A 74 8.51 26.99 10.42
CA ILE A 74 9.84 26.38 10.63
C ILE A 74 9.75 24.86 10.43
N ALA A 75 8.78 24.19 11.07
CA ALA A 75 8.57 22.76 10.93
C ALA A 75 8.27 22.36 9.46
N SER A 76 7.44 23.14 8.77
CA SER A 76 7.08 22.89 7.36
C SER A 76 8.27 23.07 6.42
N VAL A 77 9.07 24.13 6.61
CA VAL A 77 10.28 24.39 5.80
C VAL A 77 11.35 23.34 6.06
N SER A 78 11.60 22.99 7.33
CA SER A 78 12.52 21.92 7.69
C SER A 78 12.08 20.57 7.14
N PHE A 79 10.79 20.26 7.20
CA PHE A 79 10.22 19.06 6.59
C PHE A 79 10.41 19.04 5.07
N MET A 80 10.09 20.13 4.37
CA MET A 80 10.32 20.24 2.92
C MET A 80 11.79 20.11 2.54
N CYS A 81 12.71 20.67 3.34
CA CYS A 81 14.14 20.54 3.13
C CYS A 81 14.61 19.09 3.29
N ILE A 82 14.16 18.38 4.33
CA ILE A 82 14.46 16.95 4.53
C ILE A 82 13.94 16.12 3.36
N VAL A 83 12.70 16.38 2.90
CA VAL A 83 12.12 15.70 1.74
C VAL A 83 12.94 15.94 0.47
N ALA A 84 13.38 17.17 0.22
CA ALA A 84 14.25 17.48 -0.92
C ALA A 84 15.60 16.74 -0.82
N CYS A 85 16.21 16.71 0.37
CA CYS A 85 17.45 15.97 0.60
C CYS A 85 17.28 14.45 0.40
N LEU A 86 16.13 13.87 0.75
CA LEU A 86 15.83 12.45 0.52
C LEU A 86 15.78 12.10 -0.97
N ILE A 87 15.48 13.06 -1.84
CA ILE A 87 15.46 12.87 -3.30
C ILE A 87 16.88 12.99 -3.89
N ILE A 88 17.68 13.93 -3.38
CA ILE A 88 18.99 14.26 -3.93
C ILE A 88 20.08 13.30 -3.45
N ILE A 89 20.02 12.88 -2.19
CA ILE A 89 21.09 12.11 -1.54
C ILE A 89 20.73 10.61 -1.58
N PRO A 90 21.58 9.75 -2.20
CA PRO A 90 21.32 8.31 -2.30
C PRO A 90 21.20 7.60 -0.94
N CYS A 91 21.94 8.06 0.07
CA CYS A 91 21.96 7.50 1.41
C CYS A 91 20.77 8.00 2.25
N THR A 92 19.56 7.59 1.88
CA THR A 92 18.29 8.04 2.49
C THR A 92 18.21 7.83 4.01
N TYR A 93 18.81 6.76 4.54
CA TYR A 93 18.86 6.48 5.98
C TYR A 93 19.66 7.55 6.76
N ILE A 94 20.74 8.07 6.18
CA ILE A 94 21.55 9.14 6.78
C ILE A 94 20.73 10.44 6.80
N VAL A 95 20.06 10.75 5.69
CA VAL A 95 19.20 11.94 5.59
C VAL A 95 18.08 11.90 6.63
N ALA A 96 17.44 10.73 6.81
CA ALA A 96 16.41 10.56 7.82
C ALA A 96 16.94 10.76 9.25
N LEU A 97 18.10 10.18 9.57
CA LEU A 97 18.74 10.33 10.90
C LEU A 97 19.16 11.78 11.16
N VAL A 98 19.83 12.43 10.20
CA VAL A 98 20.24 13.84 10.31
C VAL A 98 19.01 14.74 10.41
N GLY A 99 17.97 14.49 9.61
CA GLY A 99 16.70 15.21 9.68
C GLY A 99 16.03 15.09 11.04
N ALA A 100 16.00 13.89 11.63
CA ALA A 100 15.48 13.67 12.99
C ALA A 100 16.29 14.44 14.04
N VAL A 101 17.63 14.46 13.94
CA VAL A 101 18.50 15.23 14.85
C VAL A 101 18.26 16.74 14.69
N VAL A 102 18.19 17.25 13.46
CA VAL A 102 17.93 18.67 13.19
C VAL A 102 16.56 19.09 13.75
N LEU A 103 15.51 18.31 13.51
CA LEU A 103 14.17 18.58 14.06
C LEU A 103 14.15 18.50 15.60
N SER A 104 14.84 17.53 16.19
CA SER A 104 15.00 17.42 17.65
C SER A 104 15.61 18.68 18.25
N ILE A 105 16.66 19.23 17.62
CA ILE A 105 17.32 20.48 18.05
C ILE A 105 16.37 21.67 17.91
N LEU A 106 15.65 21.78 16.79
CA LEU A 106 14.71 22.87 16.52
C LEU A 106 13.52 22.88 17.49
N GLU A 107 12.99 21.71 17.82
CA GLU A 107 11.88 21.57 18.77
C GLU A 107 12.34 21.58 20.24
N ARG A 108 13.65 21.54 20.49
CA ARG A 108 14.27 21.40 21.81
C ARG A 108 13.78 20.17 22.57
N GLU A 109 13.36 19.13 21.86
CA GLU A 109 13.08 17.82 22.45
C GLU A 109 14.37 17.01 22.54
N SER A 110 14.57 16.31 23.65
CA SER A 110 15.71 15.40 23.78
C SER A 110 15.54 14.15 22.90
N LEU A 111 16.63 13.66 22.31
CA LEU A 111 16.61 12.42 21.53
C LEU A 111 16.04 11.25 22.33
N ALA A 112 16.30 11.19 23.65
CA ALA A 112 15.72 10.17 24.53
C ALA A 112 14.18 10.20 24.56
N THR A 113 13.58 11.40 24.50
CA THR A 113 12.12 11.55 24.42
C THR A 113 11.59 11.09 23.08
N ILE A 114 12.29 11.41 21.99
CA ILE A 114 11.93 10.98 20.64
C ILE A 114 12.02 9.46 20.51
N PHE A 115 13.11 8.84 20.98
CA PHE A 115 13.28 7.39 20.98
C PHE A 115 12.19 6.65 21.78
N LYS A 116 11.63 7.27 22.84
CA LYS A 116 10.49 6.71 23.56
C LYS A 116 9.17 6.81 22.78
N LYS A 117 9.06 7.75 21.84
CA LYS A 117 7.91 7.88 20.93
C LYS A 117 8.00 6.96 19.71
N VAL A 118 9.18 6.40 19.42
CA VAL A 118 9.36 5.43 18.34
C VAL A 118 8.61 4.14 18.68
N ASP A 119 7.82 3.66 17.73
CA ASP A 119 7.20 2.34 17.80
C ASP A 119 8.23 1.24 17.49
N TRP A 120 8.96 0.83 18.52
CA TRP A 120 9.96 -0.23 18.42
C TRP A 120 9.36 -1.58 18.04
N GLY A 121 8.07 -1.82 18.32
CA GLY A 121 7.37 -3.03 17.89
C GLY A 121 7.36 -3.15 16.36
N THR A 122 7.01 -2.06 15.69
CA THR A 122 7.03 -1.97 14.21
C THR A 122 8.45 -2.13 13.65
N VAL A 123 9.47 -1.51 14.27
CA VAL A 123 10.87 -1.64 13.83
C VAL A 123 11.36 -3.09 13.97
N SER A 124 11.17 -3.71 15.13
CA SER A 124 11.57 -5.10 15.38
C SER A 124 10.85 -6.07 14.44
N PHE A 125 9.56 -5.84 14.18
CA PHE A 125 8.79 -6.63 13.21
C PHE A 125 9.43 -6.60 11.81
N PHE A 126 9.81 -5.42 11.30
CA PHE A 126 10.45 -5.33 9.98
C PHE A 126 11.82 -6.00 9.94
N VAL A 127 12.63 -5.86 10.99
CA VAL A 127 13.94 -6.55 11.07
C VAL A 127 13.75 -8.06 11.02
N THR A 128 12.85 -8.61 11.84
CA THR A 128 12.57 -10.06 11.86
C THR A 128 12.00 -10.55 10.53
N LEU A 129 11.11 -9.78 9.91
CA LEU A 129 10.51 -10.14 8.63
C LEU A 129 11.53 -10.16 7.49
N PHE A 130 12.45 -9.21 7.43
CA PHE A 130 13.51 -9.22 6.43
C PHE A 130 14.53 -10.33 6.67
N LEU A 131 14.89 -10.63 7.92
CA LEU A 131 15.72 -11.78 8.24
C LEU A 131 15.04 -13.09 7.82
N LEU A 132 13.76 -13.28 8.17
CA LEU A 132 12.99 -14.46 7.79
C LEU A 132 12.90 -14.60 6.26
N THR A 133 12.62 -13.50 5.56
CA THR A 133 12.58 -13.47 4.09
C THR A 133 13.91 -13.92 3.48
N GLY A 134 15.03 -13.39 3.99
CA GLY A 134 16.37 -13.79 3.54
C GLY A 134 16.69 -15.26 3.83
N CYS A 135 16.31 -15.78 5.00
CA CYS A 135 16.45 -17.20 5.32
C CYS A 135 15.61 -18.10 4.41
N MET A 136 14.37 -17.69 4.11
CA MET A 136 13.47 -18.41 3.20
C MET A 136 14.01 -18.44 1.77
N ASP A 137 14.64 -17.35 1.32
CA ASP A 137 15.29 -17.27 0.02
C ASP A 137 16.49 -18.24 -0.07
N ILE A 138 17.40 -18.17 0.92
CA ILE A 138 18.58 -19.06 0.99
C ILE A 138 18.20 -20.54 1.08
N ASN A 139 17.13 -20.88 1.81
CA ASN A 139 16.66 -22.26 1.96
C ASN A 139 15.76 -22.74 0.80
N GLY A 140 15.62 -21.95 -0.28
CA GLY A 140 14.84 -22.33 -1.47
C GLY A 140 13.32 -22.32 -1.28
N THR A 141 12.81 -21.74 -0.19
CA THR A 141 11.36 -21.64 0.05
C THR A 141 10.70 -20.69 -0.96
N MET A 142 11.39 -19.61 -1.34
CA MET A 142 10.88 -18.69 -2.38
C MET A 142 10.74 -19.40 -3.72
N THR A 143 11.74 -20.19 -4.11
CA THR A 143 11.71 -21.02 -5.32
C THR A 143 10.59 -22.05 -5.26
N ALA A 144 10.35 -22.71 -4.12
CA ALA A 144 9.23 -23.64 -3.95
C ALA A 144 7.86 -22.96 -4.12
N ILE A 145 7.71 -21.71 -3.67
CA ILE A 145 6.50 -20.92 -3.92
C ILE A 145 6.33 -20.64 -5.41
N SER A 146 7.40 -20.24 -6.10
CA SER A 146 7.39 -20.01 -7.55
C SER A 146 7.01 -21.27 -8.34
N GLU A 147 7.55 -22.43 -7.96
CA GLU A 147 7.22 -23.73 -8.54
C GLU A 147 5.75 -24.12 -8.29
N LEU A 148 5.22 -23.86 -7.10
CA LEU A 148 3.80 -24.07 -6.80
C LEU A 148 2.92 -23.23 -7.72
N VAL A 149 3.27 -21.95 -7.92
CA VAL A 149 2.56 -21.06 -8.85
C VAL A 149 2.63 -21.63 -10.28
N MET A 150 3.81 -22.08 -10.74
CA MET A 150 3.97 -22.72 -12.05
C MET A 150 3.08 -23.95 -12.22
N ASN A 151 3.06 -24.83 -11.22
CA ASN A 151 2.30 -26.08 -11.26
C ASN A 151 0.79 -25.83 -11.29
N VAL A 152 0.30 -24.87 -10.49
CA VAL A 152 -1.13 -24.51 -10.46
C VAL A 152 -1.56 -23.83 -11.77
N THR A 153 -0.67 -23.07 -12.39
CA THR A 153 -1.00 -22.24 -13.56
C THR A 153 -0.85 -22.99 -14.88
N THR A 154 -0.20 -24.16 -14.87
CA THR A 154 0.02 -25.02 -16.06
C THR A 154 0.70 -24.30 -17.23
N GLY A 155 1.44 -23.23 -16.95
CA GLY A 155 2.09 -22.42 -17.99
C GLY A 155 1.21 -21.33 -18.62
N ASN A 156 -0.05 -21.15 -18.18
CA ASN A 156 -0.92 -20.11 -18.71
C ASN A 156 -0.59 -18.73 -18.06
N PRO A 157 -0.17 -17.72 -18.85
CA PRO A 157 0.20 -16.39 -18.34
C PRO A 157 -0.91 -15.63 -17.62
N PHE A 158 -2.15 -15.75 -18.10
CA PHE A 158 -3.30 -15.10 -17.51
C PHE A 158 -3.63 -15.73 -16.15
N ILE A 159 -3.68 -17.06 -16.06
CA ILE A 159 -3.90 -17.78 -14.80
C ILE A 159 -2.78 -17.45 -13.81
N ALA A 160 -1.53 -17.40 -14.25
CA ALA A 160 -0.40 -16.97 -13.41
C ALA A 160 -0.59 -15.57 -12.84
N SER A 161 -1.03 -14.62 -13.66
CA SER A 161 -1.32 -13.25 -13.22
C SER A 161 -2.47 -13.21 -12.20
N VAL A 162 -3.53 -14.00 -12.39
CA VAL A 162 -4.64 -14.10 -11.40
C VAL A 162 -4.16 -14.71 -10.08
N VAL A 163 -3.40 -15.80 -10.13
CA VAL A 163 -2.84 -16.46 -8.93
C VAL A 163 -1.92 -15.50 -8.17
N ILE A 164 -1.06 -14.77 -8.88
CA ILE A 164 -0.22 -13.70 -8.34
C ILE A 164 -1.06 -12.68 -7.58
N LEU A 165 -2.12 -12.17 -8.21
CA LEU A 165 -2.96 -11.12 -7.64
C LEU A 165 -3.60 -11.61 -6.33
N VAL A 166 -4.12 -12.83 -6.31
CA VAL A 166 -4.75 -13.42 -5.13
C VAL A 166 -3.73 -13.66 -4.01
N ILE A 167 -2.60 -14.33 -4.29
CA ILE A 167 -1.61 -14.67 -3.28
C ILE A 167 -1.00 -13.40 -2.67
N SER A 168 -0.60 -12.44 -3.52
CA SER A 168 -0.03 -11.19 -3.03
C SER A 168 -1.05 -10.37 -2.23
N SER A 169 -2.33 -10.34 -2.63
CA SER A 169 -3.39 -9.72 -1.83
C SER A 169 -3.56 -10.36 -0.45
N VAL A 170 -3.61 -11.69 -0.38
CA VAL A 170 -3.81 -12.39 0.90
C VAL A 170 -2.62 -12.16 1.82
N VAL A 171 -1.40 -12.30 1.32
CA VAL A 171 -0.19 -12.10 2.14
C VAL A 171 -0.05 -10.63 2.56
N THR A 172 -0.37 -9.67 1.69
CA THR A 172 -0.36 -8.24 2.03
C THR A 172 -1.48 -7.81 2.99
N SER A 173 -2.48 -8.66 3.22
CA SER A 173 -3.44 -8.41 4.30
C SER A 173 -2.80 -8.58 5.69
N ALA A 174 -1.88 -9.55 5.80
CA ALA A 174 -1.16 -9.86 7.02
C ALA A 174 0.11 -9.01 7.16
N LEU A 175 0.80 -8.80 6.05
CA LEU A 175 2.03 -8.01 5.95
C LEU A 175 1.71 -6.66 5.32
N SER A 176 2.08 -5.54 5.93
CA SER A 176 1.92 -4.23 5.29
C SER A 176 2.53 -4.21 3.86
N PRO A 177 2.02 -3.38 2.93
CA PRO A 177 2.40 -3.44 1.51
C PRO A 177 3.89 -3.40 1.24
N ASN A 178 4.64 -2.54 1.94
CA ASN A 178 6.08 -2.40 1.78
C ASN A 178 6.84 -3.71 2.05
N PRO A 179 6.71 -4.35 3.24
CA PRO A 179 7.33 -5.64 3.47
C PRO A 179 6.88 -6.74 2.53
N ALA A 180 5.58 -6.79 2.21
CA ALA A 180 5.06 -7.80 1.29
C ALA A 180 5.74 -7.71 -0.08
N THR A 181 6.00 -6.49 -0.57
CA THR A 181 6.74 -6.29 -1.82
C THR A 181 8.13 -6.91 -1.79
N VAL A 182 8.91 -6.60 -0.74
CA VAL A 182 10.28 -7.14 -0.61
C VAL A 182 10.26 -8.66 -0.48
N PHE A 183 9.28 -9.20 0.26
CA PHE A 183 9.07 -10.64 0.40
C PHE A 183 8.82 -11.33 -0.95
N PHE A 184 8.00 -10.72 -1.81
CA PHE A 184 7.61 -11.33 -3.07
C PHE A 184 8.61 -11.10 -4.21
N LEU A 185 9.42 -10.04 -4.18
CA LEU A 185 10.34 -9.74 -5.29
C LEU A 185 11.16 -10.96 -5.78
N PRO A 186 11.77 -11.79 -4.91
CA PRO A 186 12.47 -13.01 -5.36
C PRO A 186 11.55 -14.00 -6.07
N VAL A 187 10.34 -14.24 -5.53
CA VAL A 187 9.34 -15.15 -6.13
C VAL A 187 8.98 -14.72 -7.55
N PHE A 188 8.81 -13.43 -7.79
CA PHE A 188 8.50 -12.92 -9.13
C PHE A 188 9.66 -13.02 -10.10
N LYS A 189 10.89 -12.74 -9.64
CA LYS A 189 12.09 -12.91 -10.47
C LYS A 189 12.26 -14.35 -10.92
N ASP A 190 12.09 -15.29 -9.98
CA ASP A 190 12.10 -16.73 -10.26
C ASP A 190 11.01 -17.11 -11.24
N LEU A 191 9.76 -16.69 -11.01
CA LEU A 191 8.62 -16.99 -11.88
C LEU A 191 8.84 -16.48 -13.32
N PHE A 192 9.36 -15.26 -13.48
CA PHE A 192 9.68 -14.71 -14.81
C PHE A 192 10.86 -15.41 -15.49
N GLY A 193 11.80 -15.97 -14.72
CA GLY A 193 12.87 -16.83 -15.26
C GLY A 193 12.36 -18.21 -15.67
N MET A 194 11.45 -18.80 -14.88
CA MET A 194 10.90 -20.15 -15.09
C MET A 194 9.86 -20.21 -16.21
N MET A 195 9.20 -19.09 -16.53
CA MET A 195 8.20 -19.04 -17.59
C MET A 195 8.67 -18.15 -18.76
N PRO A 196 9.35 -18.72 -19.78
CA PRO A 196 9.81 -17.96 -20.94
C PRO A 196 8.68 -17.23 -21.68
N THR A 197 7.46 -17.76 -21.66
CA THR A 197 6.27 -17.14 -22.28
C THR A 197 5.85 -15.84 -21.59
N ILE A 198 5.97 -15.74 -20.26
CA ILE A 198 5.77 -14.49 -19.52
C ILE A 198 7.05 -13.64 -19.57
N GLY A 199 8.22 -14.26 -19.42
CA GLY A 199 9.52 -13.62 -19.27
C GLY A 199 10.13 -13.06 -20.55
N ALA A 200 9.65 -13.42 -21.75
CA ALA A 200 10.31 -13.10 -23.01
C ALA A 200 10.39 -11.60 -23.34
N THR A 201 9.33 -10.85 -23.06
CA THR A 201 9.25 -9.43 -23.41
C THR A 201 8.58 -8.61 -22.31
N MET A 202 8.73 -7.29 -22.37
CA MET A 202 8.01 -6.41 -21.46
C MET A 202 6.49 -6.54 -21.58
N ALA A 203 5.99 -6.74 -22.80
CA ALA A 203 4.56 -6.92 -23.06
C ALA A 203 4.00 -8.17 -22.37
N THR A 204 4.74 -9.28 -22.40
CA THR A 204 4.32 -10.54 -21.77
C THR A 204 4.42 -10.52 -20.24
N ARG A 205 5.35 -9.74 -19.67
CA ARG A 205 5.46 -9.54 -18.21
C ARG A 205 4.42 -8.58 -17.66
N THR A 206 3.93 -7.66 -18.49
CA THR A 206 3.07 -6.53 -18.08
C THR A 206 1.82 -6.98 -17.31
N PRO A 207 1.03 -7.98 -17.74
CA PRO A 207 -0.13 -8.45 -16.97
C PRO A 207 0.25 -8.94 -15.56
N SER A 208 1.33 -9.71 -15.42
CA SER A 208 1.77 -10.23 -14.13
C SER A 208 2.32 -9.13 -13.22
N ILE A 209 3.01 -8.14 -13.78
CA ILE A 209 3.46 -6.96 -13.05
C ILE A 209 2.26 -6.14 -12.56
N ILE A 210 1.26 -5.89 -13.42
CA ILE A 210 0.01 -5.21 -13.03
C ILE A 210 -0.69 -5.99 -11.91
N ALA A 211 -0.78 -7.31 -12.06
CA ALA A 211 -1.37 -8.19 -11.06
C ALA A 211 -0.68 -8.07 -9.70
N PHE A 212 0.65 -7.97 -9.69
CA PHE A 212 1.42 -7.75 -8.47
C PHE A 212 1.12 -6.39 -7.83
N PHE A 213 1.10 -5.31 -8.61
CA PHE A 213 0.73 -3.97 -8.12
C PHE A 213 -0.67 -3.97 -7.52
N LEU A 214 -1.65 -4.52 -8.23
CA LEU A 214 -3.04 -4.60 -7.78
C LEU A 214 -3.13 -5.44 -6.51
N GLY A 215 -2.48 -6.62 -6.51
CA GLY A 215 -2.49 -7.54 -5.38
C GLY A 215 -2.00 -6.89 -4.09
N LEU A 216 -0.83 -6.22 -4.13
CA LEU A 216 -0.27 -5.51 -2.97
C LEU A 216 -1.15 -4.33 -2.51
N ASN A 217 -1.74 -3.57 -3.43
CA ASN A 217 -2.54 -2.40 -3.05
C ASN A 217 -3.95 -2.79 -2.57
N ILE A 218 -4.53 -3.88 -3.07
CA ILE A 218 -5.83 -4.42 -2.62
C ILE A 218 -5.66 -5.16 -1.29
N GLY A 219 -4.54 -5.87 -1.12
CA GLY A 219 -4.24 -6.67 0.06
C GLY A 219 -4.31 -5.91 1.37
N GLY A 220 -3.76 -4.68 1.38
CA GLY A 220 -3.77 -3.82 2.57
C GLY A 220 -5.17 -3.43 3.06
N ASN A 221 -6.22 -3.65 2.26
CA ASN A 221 -7.59 -3.30 2.63
C ASN A 221 -8.36 -4.43 3.36
N PHE A 222 -7.84 -5.67 3.33
CA PHE A 222 -8.55 -6.83 3.92
C PHE A 222 -8.66 -6.75 5.44
N LEU A 223 -7.58 -6.33 6.11
CA LEU A 223 -7.48 -6.26 7.57
C LEU A 223 -7.12 -4.84 8.01
N PRO A 224 -7.65 -4.34 9.14
CA PRO A 224 -7.31 -3.02 9.68
C PRO A 224 -5.80 -2.81 9.91
N GLN A 225 -5.06 -3.88 10.20
CA GLN A 225 -3.61 -3.82 10.38
C GLN A 225 -2.81 -3.69 9.08
N GLY A 226 -3.43 -4.02 7.93
CA GLY A 226 -2.76 -4.00 6.62
C GLY A 226 -2.41 -2.59 6.13
N ALA A 227 -3.03 -1.55 6.69
CA ALA A 227 -2.79 -0.17 6.32
C ALA A 227 -2.72 0.76 7.54
N PRO A 228 -1.67 1.62 7.66
CA PRO A 228 -1.55 2.56 8.78
C PRO A 228 -2.78 3.47 9.01
N PRO A 229 -3.46 4.01 7.95
CA PRO A 229 -4.66 4.82 8.15
C PRO A 229 -5.78 4.08 8.89
N TYR A 230 -5.91 2.77 8.70
CA TYR A 230 -6.95 1.98 9.34
C TYR A 230 -6.65 1.73 10.82
N VAL A 231 -5.39 1.42 11.16
CA VAL A 231 -4.95 1.31 12.55
C VAL A 231 -5.16 2.61 13.31
N VAL A 232 -4.79 3.75 12.69
CA VAL A 232 -4.97 5.07 13.28
C VAL A 232 -6.47 5.38 13.45
N THR A 233 -7.29 5.11 12.45
CA THR A 233 -8.73 5.31 12.51
C THR A 233 -9.36 4.48 13.63
N LEU A 234 -9.02 3.20 13.72
CA LEU A 234 -9.50 2.31 14.78
C LEU A 234 -9.06 2.80 16.16
N SER A 235 -7.79 3.19 16.31
CA SER A 235 -7.25 3.71 17.57
C SER A 235 -7.96 4.98 18.02
N ILE A 236 -8.28 5.89 17.08
CA ILE A 236 -9.02 7.12 17.39
C ILE A 236 -10.47 6.78 17.75
N ALA A 237 -11.11 5.90 16.97
CA ALA A 237 -12.48 5.48 17.21
C ALA A 237 -12.66 4.82 18.57
N GLU A 238 -11.72 3.97 19.00
CA GLU A 238 -11.70 3.35 20.33
C GLU A 238 -11.53 4.40 21.44
N LYS A 239 -10.63 5.37 21.25
CA LYS A 239 -10.40 6.45 22.23
C LYS A 239 -11.63 7.34 22.44
N ILE A 240 -12.33 7.69 21.37
CA ILE A 240 -13.54 8.53 21.44
C ILE A 240 -14.84 7.71 21.57
N LYS A 241 -14.72 6.38 21.69
CA LYS A 241 -15.83 5.42 21.87
C LYS A 241 -16.90 5.51 20.78
N VAL A 242 -16.49 5.57 19.51
CA VAL A 242 -17.43 5.55 18.38
C VAL A 242 -18.14 4.20 18.34
N GLU A 243 -19.48 4.22 18.43
CA GLU A 243 -20.27 3.01 18.30
C GLU A 243 -20.18 2.41 16.88
N GLY A 244 -20.09 1.08 16.79
CA GLY A 244 -20.07 0.35 15.52
C GLY A 244 -18.71 0.30 14.80
N VAL A 245 -17.72 1.08 15.22
CA VAL A 245 -16.34 1.01 14.67
C VAL A 245 -15.51 0.08 15.55
N THR A 246 -15.32 -1.14 15.06
CA THR A 246 -14.54 -2.20 15.74
C THR A 246 -13.64 -2.88 14.72
N PHE A 247 -12.61 -3.58 15.19
CA PHE A 247 -11.78 -4.40 14.31
C PHE A 247 -12.62 -5.33 13.42
N LYS A 248 -13.63 -6.00 13.99
CA LYS A 248 -14.50 -6.93 13.27
C LYS A 248 -15.37 -6.24 12.22
N SER A 249 -15.94 -5.08 12.51
CA SER A 249 -16.77 -4.35 11.55
C SER A 249 -15.92 -3.81 10.40
N MET A 250 -14.75 -3.24 10.71
CA MET A 250 -13.80 -2.76 9.70
C MET A 250 -13.28 -3.90 8.82
N THR A 251 -12.89 -5.05 9.38
CA THR A 251 -12.48 -6.23 8.59
C THR A 251 -13.59 -6.70 7.66
N ARG A 252 -14.85 -6.75 8.12
CA ARG A 252 -15.97 -7.17 7.26
C ARG A 252 -16.17 -6.22 6.07
N VAL A 253 -16.04 -4.92 6.30
CA VAL A 253 -16.14 -3.91 5.23
C VAL A 253 -14.93 -3.99 4.29
N GLY A 254 -13.73 -4.12 4.86
CA GLY A 254 -12.48 -4.29 4.13
C GLY A 254 -12.52 -5.46 3.16
N ILE A 255 -12.89 -6.66 3.64
CA ILE A 255 -13.04 -7.85 2.80
C ILE A 255 -14.01 -7.61 1.63
N LYS A 256 -15.16 -6.97 1.86
CA LYS A 256 -16.15 -6.71 0.80
C LYS A 256 -15.56 -5.83 -0.31
N PHE A 257 -14.94 -4.71 0.05
CA PHE A 257 -14.33 -3.81 -0.94
C PHE A 257 -13.09 -4.41 -1.58
N SER A 258 -12.29 -5.17 -0.84
CA SER A 258 -11.14 -5.89 -1.41
C SER A 258 -11.57 -6.91 -2.46
N LEU A 259 -12.61 -7.70 -2.20
CA LEU A 259 -13.14 -8.66 -3.17
C LEU A 259 -13.71 -7.94 -4.41
N LEU A 260 -14.41 -6.82 -4.22
CA LEU A 260 -14.88 -5.98 -5.33
C LEU A 260 -13.71 -5.51 -6.21
N HIS A 261 -12.66 -4.97 -5.61
CA HIS A 261 -11.46 -4.55 -6.33
C HIS A 261 -10.71 -5.72 -6.95
N MET A 262 -10.72 -6.90 -6.32
CA MET A 262 -10.11 -8.12 -6.84
C MET A 262 -10.80 -8.55 -8.13
N LEU A 263 -12.13 -8.54 -8.16
CA LEU A 263 -12.92 -8.84 -9.35
C LEU A 263 -12.68 -7.82 -10.47
N LEU A 264 -12.64 -6.52 -10.15
CA LEU A 264 -12.29 -5.47 -11.11
C LEU A 264 -10.87 -5.65 -11.65
N GLY A 265 -9.93 -6.02 -10.78
CA GLY A 265 -8.55 -6.31 -11.14
C GLY A 265 -8.43 -7.49 -12.10
N ILE A 266 -9.15 -8.58 -11.83
CA ILE A 266 -9.19 -9.76 -12.73
C ILE A 266 -9.80 -9.39 -14.09
N ALA A 267 -10.90 -8.65 -14.11
CA ALA A 267 -11.51 -8.18 -15.35
C ALA A 267 -10.56 -7.27 -16.16
N PHE A 268 -9.84 -6.37 -15.47
CA PHE A 268 -8.85 -5.51 -16.10
C PHE A 268 -7.65 -6.30 -16.63
N LEU A 269 -7.17 -7.29 -15.88
CA LEU A 269 -6.11 -8.18 -16.34
C LEU A 269 -6.52 -8.96 -17.58
N ALA A 270 -7.78 -9.42 -17.66
CA ALA A 270 -8.29 -10.13 -18.83
C ALA A 270 -8.29 -9.21 -20.06
N LEU A 271 -8.73 -7.96 -19.90
CA LEU A 271 -8.71 -6.96 -20.96
C LEU A 271 -7.28 -6.64 -21.43
N VAL A 272 -6.35 -6.39 -20.51
CA VAL A 272 -4.95 -6.10 -20.85
C VAL A 272 -4.28 -7.31 -21.52
N SER A 273 -4.53 -8.51 -21.02
CA SER A 273 -3.98 -9.75 -21.60
C SER A 273 -4.51 -9.97 -23.01
N ALA A 274 -5.79 -9.66 -23.27
CA ALA A 274 -6.37 -9.73 -24.62
C ALA A 274 -5.77 -8.69 -25.58
N VAL A 275 -5.58 -7.45 -25.12
CA VAL A 275 -4.98 -6.36 -25.93
C VAL A 275 -3.52 -6.67 -26.29
N LEU A 276 -2.77 -7.26 -25.36
CA LEU A 276 -1.37 -7.61 -25.55
C LEU A 276 -1.16 -8.98 -26.23
N GLY A 277 -2.23 -9.74 -26.49
CA GLY A 277 -2.15 -11.07 -27.12
C GLY A 277 -1.52 -12.15 -26.23
N VAL A 278 -1.67 -12.04 -24.92
CA VAL A 278 -1.06 -12.92 -23.89
C VAL A 278 -2.12 -13.80 -23.19
N ALA A 279 -3.37 -13.77 -23.67
CA ALA A 279 -4.50 -14.53 -23.13
C ALA A 279 -4.52 -16.00 -23.60
#